data_AF-A0A7V3MFC7-F1
#
_entry.id   AF-A0A7V3MFC7-F1
#
_cell.length_a   1.000
_cell.length_b   1.000
_cell.length_c   1.000
_cell.angle_alpha   90.00
_cell.angle_beta   90.00
_cell.angle_gamma   90.00
#
_symmetry.space_group_name_H-M   'P 1'
#
loop_
_entity.id
_entity.type
_entity.pdbx_description
1 polymer ?
#
loop_
_entity_poly.entity_id
_entity_poly.type
_entity_poly.pdbx_seq_one_letter_code
_entity_poly.pdbx_strand_id
1 'polypeptide(L)'
;VYLGADPLRPPQRINPGARYRAMEQFFAADGFRDAGAAMMTSTASVQVNLDAGPRSGWAQRVRLAHALGPTMIAIAANSPMLGGELSGWSSTRQRVWGQMDSARCGPALGASCDDPGTEWAHYALNAPVMLVNDPEAVAVTHYVPFIDWVDGRVLLGDRRPTISDLEYHLTTLFPPVRPRQWLEIRYLDSLPDAFWPAVVFTLVALLDDPAAAAVAAEAVEPVATAWDTAARVGLRDRRLYTAANTCVALAAERAPAELAEPMQRLARAVEQGRCPADDFCEQVSEHGAAPAVARLARGGL
;
A
#
# COMPACT_ATOMS: atom_id res chain seq x y z
N VAL A 1 15.72 2.08 10.98
CA VAL A 1 14.84 3.26 10.78
C VAL A 1 13.56 2.76 10.15
N TYR A 2 12.45 2.92 10.83
CA TYR A 2 11.14 2.45 10.36
C TYR A 2 10.32 3.65 9.89
N LEU A 3 10.41 3.98 8.60
CA LEU A 3 9.68 5.08 7.95
C LEU A 3 9.17 4.60 6.60
N GLY A 4 8.01 5.10 6.18
CA GLY A 4 7.38 4.71 4.91
C GLY A 4 8.07 5.27 3.66
N ALA A 5 8.90 6.30 3.81
CA ALA A 5 9.70 6.87 2.74
C ALA A 5 11.08 7.30 3.26
N ASP A 6 12.07 7.34 2.36
CA ASP A 6 13.43 7.81 2.68
C ASP A 6 13.44 9.33 2.84
N PRO A 7 13.67 9.84 4.07
CA PRO A 7 13.58 11.27 4.33
C PRO A 7 14.84 12.04 3.92
N LEU A 8 15.94 11.37 3.56
CA LEU A 8 17.24 12.03 3.33
C LEU A 8 17.75 11.86 1.89
N ARG A 9 17.69 10.65 1.33
CA ARG A 9 18.34 10.35 0.06
C ARG A 9 17.42 10.64 -1.12
N PRO A 10 17.92 11.25 -2.20
CA PRO A 10 17.14 11.40 -3.42
C PRO A 10 16.81 10.02 -4.02
N PRO A 11 15.65 9.85 -4.67
CA PRO A 11 15.31 8.61 -5.36
C PRO A 11 16.32 8.27 -6.46
N GLN A 12 16.96 7.10 -6.34
CA GLN A 12 17.90 6.60 -7.33
C GLN A 12 17.98 5.07 -7.24
N ARG A 13 17.99 4.40 -8.40
CA ARG A 13 18.08 2.94 -8.45
C ARG A 13 19.42 2.44 -7.91
N ILE A 14 19.36 1.72 -6.79
CA ILE A 14 20.53 1.08 -6.16
C ILE A 14 20.72 -0.35 -6.67
N ASN A 15 19.63 -1.09 -6.91
CA ASN A 15 19.70 -2.49 -7.34
C ASN A 15 20.12 -2.58 -8.83
N PRO A 16 21.22 -3.28 -9.18
CA PRO A 16 21.70 -3.40 -10.55
C PRO A 16 20.96 -4.45 -11.38
N GLY A 17 20.07 -5.24 -10.77
CA GLY A 17 19.38 -6.37 -11.42
C GLY A 17 18.56 -5.97 -12.65
N ALA A 18 18.56 -6.84 -13.67
CA ALA A 18 17.92 -6.60 -14.96
C ALA A 18 16.44 -6.20 -14.83
N ARG A 19 15.70 -6.85 -13.93
CA ARG A 19 14.30 -6.50 -13.62
C ARG A 19 14.15 -5.03 -13.24
N TYR A 20 14.96 -4.53 -12.30
CA TYR A 20 14.85 -3.15 -11.85
C TYR A 20 15.27 -2.14 -12.93
N ARG A 21 16.24 -2.49 -13.79
CA ARG A 21 16.55 -1.67 -14.98
C ARG A 21 15.37 -1.61 -15.94
N ALA A 22 14.71 -2.74 -16.20
CA ALA A 22 13.56 -2.79 -17.08
C ALA A 22 12.37 -2.01 -16.50
N MET A 23 12.10 -2.13 -15.19
CA MET A 23 11.08 -1.33 -14.50
C MET A 23 11.35 0.18 -14.61
N GLU A 24 12.59 0.62 -14.39
CA GLU A 24 13.00 2.02 -14.51
C GLU A 24 12.77 2.54 -15.95
N GLN A 25 13.12 1.75 -16.96
CA GLN A 25 12.87 2.07 -18.38
C GLN A 25 11.38 2.12 -18.72
N PHE A 26 10.59 1.19 -18.19
CA PHE A 26 9.14 1.16 -18.36
C PHE A 26 8.49 2.43 -17.81
N PHE A 27 8.74 2.76 -16.54
CA PHE A 27 8.16 3.96 -15.91
C PHE A 27 8.63 5.25 -16.58
N ALA A 28 9.86 5.28 -17.07
CA ALA A 28 10.37 6.40 -17.85
C ALA A 28 9.62 6.60 -19.18
N ALA A 29 9.31 5.51 -19.89
CA ALA A 29 8.58 5.56 -21.15
C ALA A 29 7.10 5.93 -20.96
N ASP A 30 6.51 5.49 -19.85
CA ASP A 30 5.09 5.68 -19.51
C ASP A 30 4.81 7.04 -18.83
N GLY A 31 5.83 7.90 -18.68
CA GLY A 31 5.69 9.25 -18.11
C GLY A 31 5.73 9.31 -16.57
N PHE A 32 6.02 8.21 -15.89
CA PHE A 32 6.05 8.07 -14.43
C PHE A 32 7.47 7.97 -13.85
N ARG A 33 8.49 8.52 -14.52
CA ARG A 33 9.91 8.40 -14.14
C ARG A 33 10.16 8.66 -12.65
N ASP A 34 9.74 9.81 -12.16
CA ASP A 34 10.11 10.28 -10.81
C ASP A 34 9.34 9.51 -9.73
N ALA A 35 8.03 9.30 -9.92
CA ALA A 35 7.20 8.50 -9.03
C ALA A 35 7.65 7.03 -9.01
N GLY A 36 7.97 6.45 -10.18
CA GLY A 36 8.49 5.10 -10.31
C GLY A 36 9.85 4.93 -9.61
N ALA A 37 10.76 5.90 -9.77
CA ALA A 37 12.03 5.90 -9.05
C ALA A 37 11.80 5.97 -7.53
N ALA A 38 10.97 6.91 -7.05
CA ALA A 38 10.65 7.03 -5.63
C ALA A 38 10.04 5.75 -5.06
N MET A 39 9.05 5.17 -5.75
CA MET A 39 8.40 3.92 -5.34
C MET A 39 9.43 2.79 -5.21
N MET A 40 10.29 2.62 -6.21
CA MET A 40 11.24 1.52 -6.28
C MET A 40 12.37 1.62 -5.25
N THR A 41 12.77 2.84 -4.86
CA THR A 41 14.06 3.05 -4.19
C THR A 41 13.96 3.77 -2.85
N SER A 42 12.85 4.47 -2.63
CA SER A 42 12.70 5.42 -1.53
C SER A 42 11.41 5.21 -0.74
N THR A 43 10.73 4.06 -0.88
CA THR A 43 9.58 3.70 -0.05
C THR A 43 9.78 2.38 0.67
N ALA A 44 9.14 2.23 1.82
CA ALA A 44 9.10 1.01 2.61
C ALA A 44 7.70 0.80 3.22
N SER A 45 7.31 -0.45 3.45
CA SER A 45 5.94 -0.83 3.81
C SER A 45 5.94 -2.00 4.79
N VAL A 46 4.91 -2.07 5.63
CA VAL A 46 4.44 -3.34 6.20
C VAL A 46 3.37 -3.90 5.25
N GLN A 47 3.59 -5.11 4.73
CA GLN A 47 2.59 -5.81 3.90
C GLN A 47 2.03 -6.99 4.67
N VAL A 48 0.70 -7.13 4.67
CA VAL A 48 0.00 -8.17 5.42
C VAL A 48 -0.66 -9.12 4.45
N ASN A 49 -0.32 -10.40 4.54
CA ASN A 49 -0.93 -11.47 3.76
C ASN A 49 -1.96 -12.18 4.65
N LEU A 50 -3.24 -12.05 4.31
CA LEU A 50 -4.34 -12.65 5.04
C LEU A 50 -5.05 -13.66 4.16
N ASP A 51 -5.44 -14.81 4.72
CA ASP A 51 -6.24 -15.78 3.98
C ASP A 51 -7.48 -15.10 3.38
N ALA A 52 -7.83 -15.49 2.15
CA ALA A 52 -9.04 -14.98 1.51
C ALA A 52 -10.32 -15.49 2.20
N GLY A 53 -10.20 -16.52 3.05
CA GLY A 53 -11.32 -17.16 3.71
C GLY A 53 -12.20 -17.99 2.75
N PRO A 54 -13.38 -18.43 3.20
CA PRO A 54 -14.30 -19.21 2.39
C PRO A 54 -14.77 -18.45 1.15
N ARG A 55 -14.88 -19.14 0.01
CA ARG A 55 -15.25 -18.55 -1.29
C ARG A 55 -16.57 -17.75 -1.24
N SER A 56 -17.54 -18.19 -0.46
CA SER A 56 -18.82 -17.50 -0.30
C SER A 56 -18.70 -16.10 0.34
N GLY A 57 -17.61 -15.80 1.04
CA GLY A 57 -17.35 -14.52 1.69
C GLY A 57 -16.37 -13.60 0.96
N TRP A 58 -15.76 -14.05 -0.15
CA TRP A 58 -14.70 -13.31 -0.83
C TRP A 58 -15.11 -11.89 -1.23
N ALA A 59 -16.30 -11.73 -1.83
CA ALA A 59 -16.81 -10.45 -2.26
C ALA A 59 -16.86 -9.43 -1.11
N GLN A 60 -17.48 -9.79 0.01
CA GLN A 60 -17.58 -8.91 1.18
C GLN A 60 -16.21 -8.61 1.79
N ARG A 61 -15.35 -9.63 1.92
CA ARG A 61 -14.02 -9.47 2.51
C ARG A 61 -13.12 -8.57 1.66
N VAL A 62 -13.14 -8.71 0.33
CA VAL A 62 -12.37 -7.87 -0.60
C VAL A 62 -12.89 -6.42 -0.59
N ARG A 63 -14.20 -6.21 -0.54
CA ARG A 63 -14.79 -4.87 -0.37
C ARG A 63 -14.33 -4.22 0.93
N LEU A 64 -14.43 -4.94 2.05
CA LEU A 64 -14.03 -4.42 3.35
C LEU A 64 -12.52 -4.12 3.41
N ALA A 65 -11.67 -4.99 2.84
CA ALA A 65 -10.23 -4.78 2.79
C ALA A 65 -9.83 -3.49 2.07
N HIS A 66 -10.56 -3.12 1.00
CA HIS A 66 -10.39 -1.84 0.32
C HIS A 66 -11.00 -0.68 1.10
N ALA A 67 -12.21 -0.83 1.64
CA ALA A 67 -12.90 0.22 2.39
C ALA A 67 -12.15 0.62 3.67
N LEU A 68 -11.44 -0.31 4.31
CA LEU A 68 -10.54 -0.06 5.43
C LEU A 68 -9.30 0.77 5.02
N GLY A 69 -8.91 0.75 3.75
CA GLY A 69 -7.66 1.31 3.24
C GLY A 69 -7.42 2.76 3.67
N PRO A 70 -8.31 3.71 3.39
CA PRO A 70 -8.15 5.11 3.82
C PRO A 70 -7.99 5.27 5.33
N THR A 71 -8.82 4.59 6.13
CA THR A 71 -8.74 4.63 7.59
C THR A 71 -7.40 4.10 8.09
N MET A 72 -6.96 2.96 7.55
CA MET A 72 -5.69 2.35 7.94
C MET A 72 -4.46 3.14 7.46
N ILE A 73 -4.53 3.80 6.30
CA ILE A 73 -3.51 4.77 5.86
C ILE A 73 -3.39 5.91 6.86
N ALA A 74 -4.52 6.49 7.29
CA ALA A 74 -4.52 7.61 8.23
C ALA A 74 -3.92 7.22 9.59
N ILE A 75 -4.23 6.02 10.09
CA ILE A 75 -3.65 5.47 11.32
C ILE A 75 -2.15 5.20 11.17
N ALA A 76 -1.74 4.60 10.04
CA ALA A 76 -0.39 4.09 9.83
C ALA A 76 0.56 5.08 9.15
N ALA A 77 0.13 6.31 8.86
CA ALA A 77 0.94 7.28 8.15
C ALA A 77 2.26 7.55 8.88
N ASN A 78 3.38 7.34 8.19
CA ASN A 78 4.72 7.42 8.78
C ASN A 78 5.78 7.81 7.73
N SER A 79 5.42 8.71 6.81
CA SER A 79 6.32 9.15 5.76
C SER A 79 6.10 10.61 5.36
N PRO A 80 6.32 11.59 6.25
CA PRO A 80 6.04 12.99 5.94
C PRO A 80 7.12 13.68 5.10
N MET A 81 8.22 12.99 4.79
CA MET A 81 9.35 13.51 4.03
C MET A 81 9.73 12.58 2.87
N LEU A 82 10.35 13.17 1.84
CA LEU A 82 10.99 12.44 0.75
C LEU A 82 12.17 13.27 0.21
N GLY A 83 13.35 12.65 0.12
CA GLY A 83 14.51 13.27 -0.56
C GLY A 83 15.02 14.56 0.08
N GLY A 84 14.94 14.67 1.41
CA GLY A 84 15.43 15.82 2.18
C GLY A 84 14.36 16.85 2.53
N GLU A 85 13.16 16.76 1.95
CA GLU A 85 12.12 17.79 2.06
C GLU A 85 10.86 17.25 2.75
N LEU A 86 10.16 18.13 3.47
CA LEU A 86 8.80 17.87 3.93
C LEU A 86 7.85 17.89 2.73
N SER A 87 7.07 16.83 2.55
CA SER A 87 6.23 16.68 1.36
C SER A 87 4.89 17.43 1.45
N GLY A 88 4.47 17.78 2.67
CA GLY A 88 3.13 18.27 2.99
C GLY A 88 2.06 17.19 3.10
N TRP A 89 2.44 15.91 3.13
CA TRP A 89 1.55 14.75 3.26
C TRP A 89 1.89 13.97 4.52
N SER A 90 0.89 13.38 5.18
CA SER A 90 1.13 12.43 6.27
C SER A 90 1.79 11.14 5.76
N SER A 91 1.35 10.63 4.61
CA SER A 91 1.97 9.49 3.91
C SER A 91 2.41 9.89 2.49
N THR A 92 3.68 10.27 2.36
CA THR A 92 4.30 10.52 1.06
C THR A 92 4.41 9.23 0.23
N ARG A 93 4.53 8.08 0.89
CA ARG A 93 4.50 6.79 0.19
C ARG A 93 3.20 6.62 -0.59
N GLN A 94 2.05 6.87 0.03
CA GLN A 94 0.76 6.78 -0.65
C GLN A 94 0.60 7.84 -1.74
N ARG A 95 1.12 9.05 -1.53
CA ARG A 95 1.21 10.07 -2.61
C ARG A 95 1.97 9.53 -3.82
N VAL A 96 3.14 8.90 -3.61
CA VAL A 96 3.95 8.33 -4.70
C VAL A 96 3.15 7.27 -5.45
N TRP A 97 2.47 6.35 -4.77
CA TRP A 97 1.61 5.35 -5.42
C TRP A 97 0.43 5.98 -6.18
N GLY A 98 -0.18 7.04 -5.65
CA GLY A 98 -1.26 7.77 -6.32
C GLY A 98 -0.84 8.56 -7.56
N GLN A 99 0.46 8.81 -7.74
CA GLN A 99 1.02 9.44 -8.94
C GLN A 99 1.34 8.45 -10.06
N MET A 100 1.25 7.13 -9.80
CA MET A 100 1.57 6.09 -10.77
C MET A 100 0.37 5.69 -11.64
N ASP A 101 0.65 4.95 -12.72
CA ASP A 101 -0.35 4.33 -13.59
C ASP A 101 -1.44 3.57 -12.81
N SER A 102 -2.68 4.03 -12.96
CA SER A 102 -3.84 3.44 -12.31
C SER A 102 -4.17 2.03 -12.84
N ALA A 103 -3.75 1.68 -14.06
CA ALA A 103 -3.96 0.35 -14.64
C ALA A 103 -3.20 -0.76 -13.91
N ARG A 104 -2.19 -0.42 -13.08
CA ARG A 104 -1.45 -1.37 -12.23
C ARG A 104 -1.38 -1.01 -10.76
N CYS A 105 -1.63 0.25 -10.39
CA CYS A 105 -1.58 0.71 -8.99
C CYS A 105 -2.97 1.02 -8.42
N GLY A 106 -4.00 1.14 -9.26
CA GLY A 106 -5.36 1.42 -8.81
C GLY A 106 -6.02 0.22 -8.12
N PRO A 107 -7.09 0.44 -7.32
CA PRO A 107 -7.91 -0.63 -6.75
C PRO A 107 -8.37 -1.62 -7.81
N ALA A 108 -8.17 -2.92 -7.55
CA ALA A 108 -8.63 -4.00 -8.42
C ALA A 108 -10.07 -4.40 -8.07
N LEU A 109 -10.99 -3.43 -8.13
CA LEU A 109 -12.41 -3.61 -7.86
C LEU A 109 -13.22 -3.25 -9.11
N GLY A 110 -14.12 -4.15 -9.51
CA GLY A 110 -15.16 -3.84 -10.49
C GLY A 110 -16.34 -3.08 -9.86
N ALA A 111 -17.26 -2.64 -10.71
CA ALA A 111 -18.39 -1.81 -10.28
C ALA A 111 -19.35 -2.53 -9.32
N SER A 112 -19.45 -3.86 -9.38
CA SER A 112 -20.31 -4.65 -8.48
C SER A 112 -19.53 -5.41 -7.40
N CYS A 113 -18.26 -5.74 -7.63
CA CYS A 113 -17.41 -6.49 -6.69
C CYS A 113 -18.04 -7.82 -6.25
N ASP A 114 -18.85 -8.45 -7.10
CA ASP A 114 -19.55 -9.70 -6.78
C ASP A 114 -18.67 -10.94 -6.98
N ASP A 115 -17.73 -10.88 -7.92
CA ASP A 115 -16.76 -11.94 -8.18
C ASP A 115 -15.34 -11.38 -8.29
N PRO A 116 -14.63 -11.23 -7.14
CA PRO A 116 -13.26 -10.72 -7.12
C PRO A 116 -12.28 -11.50 -8.00
N GLY A 117 -12.54 -12.79 -8.25
CA GLY A 117 -11.66 -13.62 -9.09
C GLY A 117 -11.73 -13.20 -10.56
N THR A 118 -12.95 -13.03 -11.07
CA THR A 118 -13.18 -12.54 -12.45
C THR A 118 -12.72 -11.09 -12.61
N GLU A 119 -12.98 -10.24 -11.63
CA GLU A 119 -12.50 -8.85 -11.64
C GLU A 119 -10.98 -8.75 -11.64
N TRP A 120 -10.29 -9.60 -10.85
CA TRP A 120 -8.84 -9.68 -10.85
C TRP A 120 -8.30 -10.16 -12.21
N ALA A 121 -8.95 -11.14 -12.84
CA ALA A 121 -8.56 -11.59 -14.17
C ALA A 121 -8.70 -10.47 -15.22
N HIS A 122 -9.82 -9.72 -15.20
CA HIS A 122 -9.99 -8.57 -16.08
C HIS A 122 -8.97 -7.47 -15.82
N TYR A 123 -8.69 -7.16 -14.55
CA TYR A 123 -7.66 -6.19 -14.17
C TYR A 123 -6.30 -6.59 -14.74
N ALA A 124 -5.88 -7.85 -14.50
CA ALA A 124 -4.59 -8.36 -14.97
C ALA A 124 -4.48 -8.40 -16.50
N LEU A 125 -5.54 -8.78 -17.21
CA LEU A 125 -5.56 -8.83 -18.68
C LEU A 125 -5.48 -7.44 -19.34
N ASN A 126 -6.10 -6.43 -18.73
CA ASN A 126 -6.10 -5.07 -19.25
C ASN A 126 -4.85 -4.26 -18.85
N ALA A 127 -4.15 -4.66 -17.78
CA ALA A 127 -2.93 -3.99 -17.36
C ALA A 127 -1.82 -4.11 -18.42
N PRO A 128 -1.04 -3.04 -18.68
CA PRO A 128 0.03 -3.07 -19.65
C PRO A 128 1.16 -4.01 -19.21
N VAL A 129 1.73 -4.77 -20.15
CA VAL A 129 2.92 -5.60 -19.93
C VAL A 129 4.08 -4.68 -19.59
N MET A 130 4.69 -4.86 -18.42
CA MET A 130 5.80 -4.01 -17.98
C MET A 130 7.13 -4.42 -18.64
N LEU A 131 7.37 -5.73 -18.71
CA LEU A 131 8.60 -6.30 -19.21
C LEU A 131 8.37 -7.76 -19.62
N VAL A 132 9.17 -8.26 -20.55
CA VAL A 132 9.26 -9.69 -20.89
C VAL A 132 10.53 -10.25 -20.28
N ASN A 133 10.44 -11.43 -19.66
CA ASN A 133 11.55 -12.03 -18.92
C ASN A 133 12.01 -13.34 -19.59
N ASP A 134 12.78 -13.21 -20.68
CA ASP A 134 13.22 -14.34 -21.50
C ASP A 134 14.41 -13.95 -22.43
N PRO A 135 15.65 -14.40 -22.20
CA PRO A 135 16.19 -15.01 -20.97
C PRO A 135 16.45 -13.98 -19.85
N GLU A 136 16.51 -12.69 -20.22
CA GLU A 136 16.67 -11.57 -19.29
C GLU A 136 15.46 -10.64 -19.37
N ALA A 137 15.26 -9.82 -18.34
CA ALA A 137 14.16 -8.86 -18.28
C ALA A 137 14.39 -7.67 -19.24
N VAL A 138 13.51 -7.53 -20.23
CA VAL A 138 13.50 -6.43 -21.21
C VAL A 138 12.22 -5.62 -21.06
N ALA A 139 12.35 -4.29 -20.90
CA ALA A 139 11.22 -3.40 -20.74
C ALA A 139 10.35 -3.33 -22.01
N VAL A 140 9.04 -3.26 -21.83
CA VAL A 140 8.10 -2.95 -22.90
C VAL A 140 7.80 -1.46 -22.85
N THR A 141 8.40 -0.67 -23.74
CA THR A 141 8.38 0.81 -23.67
C THR A 141 7.23 1.45 -24.45
N HIS A 142 6.24 0.66 -24.85
CA HIS A 142 5.01 1.11 -25.49
C HIS A 142 3.82 0.40 -24.84
N TYR A 143 2.64 0.99 -24.92
CA TYR A 143 1.46 0.44 -24.25
C TYR A 143 0.98 -0.84 -24.95
N VAL A 144 1.08 -1.98 -24.25
CA VAL A 144 0.58 -3.29 -24.70
C VAL A 144 -0.18 -3.94 -23.55
N PRO A 145 -1.53 -3.95 -23.58
CA PRO A 145 -2.32 -4.76 -22.66
C PRO A 145 -1.93 -6.23 -22.75
N PHE A 146 -1.93 -6.95 -21.62
CA PHE A 146 -1.61 -8.38 -21.63
C PHE A 146 -2.54 -9.18 -22.55
N ILE A 147 -3.82 -8.79 -22.65
CA ILE A 147 -4.80 -9.43 -23.55
C ILE A 147 -4.41 -9.34 -25.03
N ASP A 148 -3.80 -8.25 -25.48
CA ASP A 148 -3.38 -8.09 -26.88
C ASP A 148 -2.21 -9.03 -27.22
N TRP A 149 -1.36 -9.32 -26.23
CA TRP A 149 -0.30 -10.32 -26.35
C TRP A 149 -0.86 -11.74 -26.38
N VAL A 150 -1.83 -12.05 -25.52
CA VAL A 150 -2.54 -13.35 -25.48
C VAL A 150 -3.24 -13.65 -26.81
N ASP A 151 -3.96 -12.67 -27.35
CA ASP A 151 -4.69 -12.77 -28.63
C ASP A 151 -3.73 -12.89 -29.83
N GLY A 152 -2.47 -12.49 -29.67
CA GLY A 152 -1.47 -12.41 -30.74
C GLY A 152 -1.67 -11.22 -31.66
N ARG A 153 -2.36 -10.17 -31.20
CA ARG A 153 -2.48 -8.88 -31.90
C ARG A 153 -1.16 -8.13 -31.88
N VAL A 154 -0.42 -8.29 -30.78
CA VAL A 154 0.97 -7.84 -30.62
C VAL A 154 1.81 -9.06 -30.24
N LEU A 155 2.98 -9.22 -30.85
CA LEU A 155 3.96 -10.23 -30.47
C LEU A 155 5.11 -9.56 -29.72
N LEU A 156 5.30 -9.92 -28.46
CA LEU A 156 6.49 -9.53 -27.71
C LEU A 156 7.51 -10.66 -27.78
N GLY A 157 8.74 -10.34 -28.21
CA GLY A 157 9.77 -11.36 -28.47
C GLY A 157 9.37 -12.34 -29.59
N ASP A 158 8.62 -11.88 -30.59
CA ASP A 158 8.13 -12.68 -31.73
C ASP A 158 7.31 -13.93 -31.35
N ARG A 159 6.70 -13.93 -30.15
CA ARG A 159 5.89 -15.04 -29.63
C ARG A 159 4.64 -14.58 -28.89
N ARG A 160 3.73 -15.52 -28.67
CA ARG A 160 2.61 -15.39 -27.70
C ARG A 160 3.12 -15.60 -26.26
N PRO A 161 2.40 -15.14 -25.23
CA PRO A 161 2.80 -15.34 -23.85
C PRO A 161 2.64 -16.82 -23.45
N THR A 162 3.48 -17.24 -22.53
CA THR A 162 3.41 -18.51 -21.82
C THR A 162 2.74 -18.32 -20.46
N ILE A 163 2.47 -19.41 -19.75
CA ILE A 163 2.00 -19.34 -18.36
C ILE A 163 3.04 -18.63 -17.46
N SER A 164 4.34 -18.84 -17.70
CA SER A 164 5.38 -18.16 -16.93
C SER A 164 5.39 -16.65 -17.15
N ASP A 165 5.03 -16.18 -18.35
CA ASP A 165 4.86 -14.74 -18.60
C ASP A 165 3.67 -14.18 -17.84
N LEU A 166 2.55 -14.91 -17.77
CA LEU A 166 1.39 -14.52 -16.97
C LEU A 166 1.73 -14.45 -15.47
N GLU A 167 2.37 -15.49 -14.93
CA GLU A 167 2.81 -15.53 -13.54
C GLU A 167 3.74 -14.35 -13.21
N TYR A 168 4.67 -14.04 -14.12
CA TYR A 168 5.57 -12.90 -13.98
C TYR A 168 4.82 -11.57 -14.06
N HIS A 169 3.91 -11.40 -15.03
CA HIS A 169 3.08 -10.21 -15.22
C HIS A 169 2.30 -9.86 -13.95
N LEU A 170 1.69 -10.86 -13.29
CA LEU A 170 0.96 -10.68 -12.03
C LEU A 170 1.85 -10.14 -10.90
N THR A 171 3.18 -10.34 -10.95
CA THR A 171 4.11 -9.74 -9.97
C THR A 171 4.37 -8.25 -10.19
N THR A 172 3.99 -7.71 -11.35
CA THR A 172 4.18 -6.31 -11.77
C THR A 172 2.94 -5.45 -11.56
N LEU A 173 1.89 -6.04 -10.98
CA LEU A 173 0.66 -5.39 -10.57
C LEU A 173 0.74 -5.07 -9.07
N PHE A 174 0.38 -3.84 -8.71
CA PHE A 174 0.53 -3.28 -7.38
C PHE A 174 -0.75 -2.59 -6.86
N PRO A 175 -1.96 -3.17 -7.01
CA PRO A 175 -3.16 -2.58 -6.42
C PRO A 175 -3.03 -2.51 -4.88
N PRO A 176 -3.77 -1.63 -4.19
CA PRO A 176 -3.71 -1.52 -2.73
C PRO A 176 -4.05 -2.82 -1.98
N VAL A 177 -4.93 -3.64 -2.55
CA VAL A 177 -5.22 -5.01 -2.12
C VAL A 177 -5.01 -5.91 -3.33
N ARG A 178 -4.04 -6.83 -3.26
CA ARG A 178 -3.71 -7.73 -4.36
C ARG A 178 -4.19 -9.14 -4.07
N PRO A 179 -5.13 -9.68 -4.89
CA PRO A 179 -5.51 -11.08 -4.82
C PRO A 179 -4.37 -11.99 -5.27
N ARG A 180 -4.09 -12.99 -4.45
CA ARG A 180 -3.23 -14.16 -4.74
C ARG A 180 -4.00 -15.40 -4.28
N GLN A 181 -3.32 -16.38 -3.69
CA GLN A 181 -3.97 -17.41 -2.87
C GLN A 181 -4.47 -16.84 -1.52
N TRP A 182 -4.06 -15.61 -1.20
CA TRP A 182 -4.42 -14.79 -0.05
C TRP A 182 -4.73 -13.36 -0.53
N LEU A 183 -5.21 -12.50 0.37
CA LEU A 183 -5.29 -11.06 0.14
C LEU A 183 -4.00 -10.42 0.67
N GLU A 184 -3.22 -9.81 -0.21
CA GLU A 184 -2.05 -9.04 0.17
C GLU A 184 -2.44 -7.56 0.31
N ILE A 185 -2.35 -7.04 1.53
CA ILE A 185 -2.62 -5.66 1.89
C ILE A 185 -1.34 -4.83 1.79
N ARG A 186 -1.36 -3.77 0.97
CA ARG A 186 -0.16 -3.07 0.52
C ARG A 186 -0.13 -1.58 0.84
N TYR A 187 -1.16 -1.06 1.50
CA TYR A 187 -1.30 0.38 1.70
C TYR A 187 -0.62 0.94 2.97
N LEU A 188 -0.12 0.09 3.87
CA LEU A 188 0.54 0.56 5.10
C LEU A 188 1.98 1.03 4.85
N ASP A 189 2.35 2.14 5.48
CA ASP A 189 3.76 2.55 5.57
C ASP A 189 4.55 1.58 6.46
N SER A 190 5.88 1.62 6.35
CA SER A 190 6.73 1.01 7.39
C SER A 190 6.51 1.74 8.71
N LEU A 191 6.42 0.99 9.82
CA LEU A 191 6.00 1.49 11.12
C LEU A 191 7.02 1.13 12.21
N PRO A 192 7.18 1.96 13.25
CA PRO A 192 8.03 1.64 14.40
C PRO A 192 7.55 0.39 15.15
N ASP A 193 8.47 -0.28 15.85
CA ASP A 193 8.20 -1.47 16.68
C ASP A 193 7.08 -1.24 17.71
N ALA A 194 6.97 -0.01 18.20
CA ALA A 194 5.91 0.43 19.11
C ALA A 194 4.48 0.33 18.54
N PHE A 195 4.31 0.40 17.21
CA PHE A 195 3.01 0.57 16.57
C PHE A 195 2.66 -0.56 15.61
N TRP A 196 3.63 -1.13 14.88
CA TRP A 196 3.30 -2.08 13.82
C TRP A 196 2.51 -3.31 14.30
N PRO A 197 2.77 -3.91 15.49
CA PRO A 197 1.99 -5.07 15.94
C PRO A 197 0.50 -4.72 16.13
N ALA A 198 0.22 -3.56 16.72
CA ALA A 198 -1.14 -3.07 16.97
C ALA A 198 -1.88 -2.71 15.67
N VAL A 199 -1.19 -2.06 14.72
CA VAL A 199 -1.78 -1.70 13.42
C VAL A 199 -2.10 -2.95 12.61
N VAL A 200 -1.18 -3.92 12.54
CA VAL A 200 -1.41 -5.19 11.86
C VAL A 200 -2.56 -5.96 12.52
N PHE A 201 -2.56 -6.04 13.86
CA PHE A 201 -3.63 -6.71 14.59
C PHE A 201 -4.99 -6.05 14.36
N THR A 202 -5.05 -4.72 14.33
CA THR A 202 -6.29 -3.98 14.01
C THR A 202 -6.83 -4.42 12.65
N LEU A 203 -6.00 -4.41 11.62
CA LEU A 203 -6.42 -4.85 10.28
C LEU A 203 -6.89 -6.31 10.25
N VAL A 204 -6.16 -7.22 10.91
CA VAL A 204 -6.51 -8.65 10.96
C VAL A 204 -7.85 -8.85 11.68
N ALA A 205 -8.00 -8.28 12.88
CA ALA A 205 -9.21 -8.43 13.69
C ALA A 205 -10.45 -7.91 12.96
N LEU A 206 -10.34 -6.77 12.27
CA LEU A 206 -11.46 -6.18 11.53
C LEU A 206 -11.82 -6.94 10.25
N LEU A 207 -10.96 -7.82 9.75
CA LEU A 207 -11.26 -8.67 8.60
C LEU A 207 -11.70 -10.08 9.02
N ASP A 208 -11.13 -10.64 10.09
CA ASP A 208 -11.31 -12.04 10.49
C ASP A 208 -12.42 -12.27 11.52
N ASP A 209 -12.69 -11.32 12.41
CA ASP A 209 -13.82 -11.41 13.35
C ASP A 209 -15.10 -10.91 12.65
N PRO A 210 -16.12 -11.77 12.44
CA PRO A 210 -17.32 -11.38 11.68
C PRO A 210 -18.11 -10.23 12.31
N ALA A 211 -18.13 -10.12 13.65
CA ALA A 211 -18.84 -9.07 14.34
C ALA A 211 -18.08 -7.73 14.23
N ALA A 212 -16.75 -7.76 14.38
CA ALA A 212 -15.91 -6.59 14.17
C ALA A 212 -15.96 -6.11 12.72
N ALA A 213 -15.93 -7.04 11.76
CA ALA A 213 -15.99 -6.75 10.33
C ALA A 213 -17.29 -6.02 9.94
N ALA A 214 -18.43 -6.43 10.50
CA ALA A 214 -19.71 -5.77 10.24
C ALA A 214 -19.71 -4.31 10.73
N VAL A 215 -19.28 -4.07 11.98
CA VAL A 215 -19.23 -2.72 12.54
C VAL A 215 -18.16 -1.86 11.84
N ALA A 216 -17.02 -2.45 11.51
CA ALA A 216 -15.97 -1.75 10.77
C ALA A 216 -16.44 -1.33 9.37
N ALA A 217 -17.17 -2.20 8.66
CA ALA A 217 -17.74 -1.87 7.35
C ALA A 217 -18.61 -0.60 7.43
N GLU A 218 -19.51 -0.54 8.41
CA GLU A 218 -20.35 0.65 8.64
C GLU A 218 -19.52 1.89 9.00
N ALA A 219 -18.50 1.73 9.85
CA ALA A 219 -17.66 2.83 10.31
C ALA A 219 -16.82 3.44 9.18
N VAL A 220 -16.32 2.62 8.25
CA VAL A 220 -15.45 3.08 7.16
C VAL A 220 -16.18 3.41 5.87
N GLU A 221 -17.45 3.00 5.72
CA GLU A 221 -18.26 3.26 4.51
C GLU A 221 -18.20 4.75 4.05
N PRO A 222 -18.34 5.76 4.94
CA PRO A 222 -18.27 7.15 4.51
C PRO A 222 -16.91 7.54 3.89
N VAL A 223 -15.84 6.86 4.28
CA VAL A 223 -14.46 7.21 3.92
C VAL A 223 -13.80 6.20 2.99
N ALA A 224 -14.54 5.18 2.50
CA ALA A 224 -14.02 4.07 1.71
C ALA A 224 -13.27 4.50 0.43
N THR A 225 -13.58 5.67 -0.11
CA THR A 225 -12.94 6.25 -1.32
C THR A 225 -11.98 7.39 -1.01
N ALA A 226 -11.77 7.75 0.26
CA ALA A 226 -10.99 8.92 0.69
C ALA A 226 -9.47 8.69 0.71
N TRP A 227 -8.93 7.92 -0.24
CA TRP A 227 -7.51 7.52 -0.29
C TRP A 227 -6.55 8.71 -0.29
N ASP A 228 -6.82 9.71 -1.15
CA ASP A 228 -6.01 10.93 -1.26
C ASP A 228 -6.06 11.75 0.03
N THR A 229 -7.26 11.95 0.58
CA THR A 229 -7.48 12.67 1.84
C THR A 229 -6.74 12.00 2.99
N ALA A 230 -6.83 10.67 3.10
CA ALA A 230 -6.12 9.91 4.13
C ALA A 230 -4.61 10.06 4.03
N ALA A 231 -4.05 9.94 2.82
CA ALA A 231 -2.62 10.10 2.62
C ALA A 231 -2.14 11.53 2.89
N ARG A 232 -2.96 12.54 2.56
CA ARG A 232 -2.59 13.95 2.66
C ARG A 232 -2.70 14.49 4.09
N VAL A 233 -3.86 14.34 4.71
CA VAL A 233 -4.18 14.99 5.99
C VAL A 233 -4.39 14.00 7.14
N GLY A 234 -4.51 12.71 6.85
CA GLY A 234 -4.63 11.64 7.86
C GLY A 234 -5.79 11.88 8.83
N LEU A 235 -5.51 11.70 10.12
CA LEU A 235 -6.49 11.83 11.21
C LEU A 235 -6.94 13.27 11.49
N ARG A 236 -6.41 14.27 10.77
CA ARG A 236 -6.95 15.64 10.82
C ARG A 236 -8.30 15.75 10.10
N ASP A 237 -8.62 14.82 9.21
CA ASP A 237 -9.97 14.70 8.66
C ASP A 237 -10.91 14.07 9.70
N ARG A 238 -12.01 14.75 10.03
CA ARG A 238 -12.93 14.34 11.09
C ARG A 238 -13.60 12.99 10.82
N ARG A 239 -13.86 12.66 9.56
CA ARG A 239 -14.55 11.41 9.18
C ARG A 239 -13.60 10.24 9.34
N LEU A 240 -12.35 10.39 8.87
CA LEU A 240 -11.28 9.42 9.08
C LEU A 240 -10.96 9.25 10.56
N TYR A 241 -10.90 10.33 11.33
CA TYR A 241 -10.73 10.28 12.79
C TYR A 241 -11.81 9.45 13.48
N THR A 242 -13.09 9.68 13.16
CA THR A 242 -14.21 8.92 13.74
C THR A 242 -14.15 7.44 13.36
N ALA A 243 -13.87 7.13 12.09
CA ALA A 243 -13.71 5.76 11.63
C ALA A 243 -12.54 5.06 12.32
N ALA A 244 -11.39 5.74 12.45
CA ALA A 244 -10.19 5.21 13.08
C ALA A 244 -10.40 4.89 14.57
N ASN A 245 -11.03 5.79 15.33
CA ASN A 245 -11.32 5.54 16.74
C ASN A 245 -12.24 4.32 16.92
N THR A 246 -13.26 4.19 16.07
CA THR A 246 -14.16 3.03 16.10
C THR A 246 -13.41 1.73 15.79
N CYS A 247 -12.60 1.73 14.72
CA CYS A 247 -11.82 0.58 14.28
C CYS A 247 -10.79 0.12 15.34
N VAL A 248 -10.05 1.06 15.92
CA VAL A 248 -9.03 0.74 16.93
C VAL A 248 -9.66 0.29 18.25
N ALA A 249 -10.79 0.87 18.67
CA ALA A 249 -11.51 0.40 19.86
C ALA A 249 -12.00 -1.04 19.70
N LEU A 250 -12.63 -1.38 18.56
CA LEU A 250 -13.07 -2.74 18.25
C LEU A 250 -11.93 -3.76 18.29
N ALA A 251 -10.77 -3.38 17.75
CA ALA A 251 -9.57 -4.21 17.81
C ALA A 251 -9.05 -4.33 19.25
N ALA A 252 -8.99 -3.23 20.01
CA ALA A 252 -8.46 -3.23 21.37
C ALA A 252 -9.26 -4.16 22.31
N GLU A 253 -10.58 -4.24 22.15
CA GLU A 253 -11.45 -5.18 22.89
C GLU A 253 -11.12 -6.66 22.63
N ARG A 254 -10.52 -6.96 21.46
CA ARG A 254 -10.19 -8.32 21.01
C ARG A 254 -8.71 -8.64 21.16
N ALA A 255 -7.91 -7.67 21.57
CA ALA A 255 -6.47 -7.81 21.62
C ALA A 255 -6.04 -8.86 22.65
N PRO A 256 -5.14 -9.79 22.28
CA PRO A 256 -4.54 -10.68 23.26
C PRO A 256 -3.63 -9.90 24.21
N ALA A 257 -3.33 -10.48 25.37
CA ALA A 257 -2.58 -9.81 26.44
C ALA A 257 -1.20 -9.30 25.98
N GLU A 258 -0.55 -10.04 25.09
CA GLU A 258 0.75 -9.70 24.49
C GLU A 258 0.71 -8.42 23.64
N LEU A 259 -0.47 -8.03 23.15
CA LEU A 259 -0.67 -6.80 22.37
C LEU A 259 -1.31 -5.67 23.18
N ALA A 260 -1.55 -5.86 24.48
CA ALA A 260 -2.22 -4.87 25.32
C ALA A 260 -1.49 -3.51 25.30
N GLU A 261 -0.16 -3.49 25.50
CA GLU A 261 0.60 -2.23 25.49
C GLU A 261 0.65 -1.56 24.10
N PRO A 262 1.02 -2.26 23.01
CA PRO A 262 0.95 -1.68 21.67
C PRO A 262 -0.45 -1.14 21.31
N MET A 263 -1.52 -1.85 21.67
CA MET A 263 -2.89 -1.43 21.40
C MET A 263 -3.30 -0.21 22.22
N GLN A 264 -2.94 -0.14 23.50
CA GLN A 264 -3.17 1.06 24.32
C GLN A 264 -2.44 2.28 23.77
N ARG A 265 -1.20 2.09 23.27
CA ARG A 265 -0.43 3.16 22.63
C ARG A 265 -1.08 3.63 21.34
N LEU A 266 -1.51 2.71 20.49
CA LEU A 266 -2.23 3.03 19.25
C LEU A 266 -3.55 3.75 19.53
N ALA A 267 -4.36 3.24 20.46
CA ALA A 267 -5.63 3.85 20.85
C ALA A 267 -5.44 5.29 21.32
N ARG A 268 -4.49 5.52 22.25
CA ARG A 268 -4.19 6.87 22.74
C ARG A 268 -3.76 7.82 21.62
N ALA A 269 -2.91 7.37 20.70
CA ALA A 269 -2.46 8.18 19.57
C ALA A 269 -3.65 8.57 18.67
N VAL A 270 -4.52 7.61 18.34
CA VAL A 270 -5.69 7.84 17.49
C VAL A 270 -6.74 8.71 18.18
N GLU A 271 -6.95 8.57 19.49
CA GLU A 271 -7.81 9.44 20.30
C GLU A 271 -7.35 10.91 20.25
N GLN A 272 -6.02 11.12 20.23
CA GLN A 272 -5.40 12.43 20.09
C GLN A 272 -5.38 12.94 18.64
N GLY A 273 -5.85 12.15 17.68
CA GLY A 273 -5.81 12.48 16.25
C GLY A 273 -4.40 12.48 15.67
N ARG A 274 -3.49 11.69 16.27
CA ARG A 274 -2.07 11.62 15.90
C ARG A 274 -1.72 10.27 15.25
N CYS A 275 -0.74 10.31 14.36
CA CYS A 275 -0.10 9.15 13.75
C CYS A 275 1.43 9.25 13.89
N PRO A 276 2.20 8.17 13.62
CA PRO A 276 3.66 8.21 13.73
C PRO A 276 4.36 9.31 12.90
N ALA A 277 3.76 9.73 11.78
CA ALA A 277 4.28 10.86 11.00
C ALA A 277 4.28 12.18 11.79
N ASP A 278 3.32 12.40 12.70
CA ASP A 278 3.25 13.63 13.50
C ASP A 278 4.42 13.69 14.50
N ASP A 279 4.72 12.57 15.17
CA ASP A 279 5.86 12.45 16.09
C ASP A 279 7.19 12.67 15.36
N PHE A 280 7.34 12.10 14.16
CA PHE A 280 8.54 12.31 13.36
C PHE A 280 8.68 13.76 12.90
N CYS A 281 7.59 14.43 12.49
CA CYS A 281 7.60 15.85 12.14
C CYS A 281 8.07 16.73 13.30
N GLU A 282 7.60 16.48 14.53
CA GLU A 282 8.06 17.20 15.73
C GLU A 282 9.57 17.03 15.94
N GLN A 283 10.07 15.79 15.82
CA GLN A 283 11.51 15.51 15.94
C GLN A 283 12.35 16.24 14.88
N VAL A 284 11.85 16.34 13.65
CA VAL A 284 12.49 17.07 12.54
C VAL A 284 12.46 18.58 12.80
N SER A 285 11.33 19.13 13.27
CA SER A 285 11.22 20.56 13.59
C SER A 285 12.16 20.98 14.71
N GLU A 286 12.33 20.14 15.73
CA GLU A 286 13.18 20.44 16.89
C GLU A 286 14.68 20.26 16.61
N HIS A 287 15.05 19.26 15.79
CA HIS A 287 16.44 18.81 15.70
C HIS A 287 17.00 18.70 14.27
N GLY A 288 16.17 18.88 13.25
CA GLY A 288 16.49 18.60 11.85
C GLY A 288 16.35 17.13 11.46
N ALA A 289 16.27 16.89 10.15
CA ALA A 289 15.96 15.58 9.58
C ALA A 289 17.03 14.51 9.85
N ALA A 290 18.31 14.81 9.58
CA ALA A 290 19.40 13.86 9.79
C ALA A 290 19.51 13.40 11.26
N PRO A 291 19.50 14.30 12.26
CA PRO A 291 19.48 13.89 13.67
C PRO A 291 18.25 13.06 14.07
N ALA A 292 17.06 13.42 13.58
CA ALA A 292 15.84 12.64 13.83
C ALA A 292 15.97 11.20 13.32
N VAL A 293 16.46 11.02 12.08
CA VAL A 293 16.72 9.70 11.49
C VAL A 293 17.78 8.93 12.27
N ALA A 294 18.85 9.60 12.72
CA ALA A 294 19.91 8.96 13.51
C ALA A 294 19.45 8.50 14.91
N ARG A 295 18.41 9.14 15.48
CA ARG A 295 17.76 8.67 16.72
C ARG A 295 16.90 7.43 16.46
N LEU A 296 16.08 7.45 15.40
CA LEU A 296 15.29 6.29 14.97
C LEU A 296 16.16 5.06 14.67
N ALA A 297 17.36 5.27 14.10
CA ALA A 297 18.28 4.18 13.80
C ALA A 297 18.84 3.50 15.06
N ARG A 298 18.88 4.21 16.20
CA ARG A 298 19.41 3.72 17.48
C ARG A 298 18.34 3.16 18.41
N GLY A 299 17.11 2.98 17.92
CA GLY A 299 15.98 2.49 18.71
C GLY A 299 15.35 3.55 19.62
N GLY A 300 15.66 4.82 19.43
CA GLY A 300 15.05 5.90 20.20
C GLY A 300 13.70 6.30 19.62
N LEU A 301 12.62 5.66 20.09
CA LEU A 301 11.27 6.20 20.28
C LEU A 301 10.49 5.30 21.26
#